data_AF-A0AAU9YQD8-F1
#
_entry.id   AF-A0AAU9YQD8-F1
#
_cell.length_a   1.000
_cell.length_b   1.000
_cell.length_c   1.000
_cell.angle_alpha   90.00
_cell.angle_beta   90.00
_cell.angle_gamma   90.00
#
_symmetry.space_group_name_H-M   'P 1'
#
loop_
_entity.id
_entity.type
_entity.pdbx_description
1 polymer ?
#
loop_
_entity_poly.entity_id
_entity_poly.type
_entity_poly.pdbx_seq_one_letter_code
_entity_poly.pdbx_strand_id
1 'polypeptide(L)'
;MDGGSAVQTTFLTDSLELELGTEWCKPPRFSCAFDNREGTLFSGESYLASGALKRLILNLDPLPTNFEEDTVELFGIQWVTETALATSCRELFHLFRQQLFNLESLVQVNCDFGKIATLHSKADSIRQQCVTFLHYIKVFIFRCLKVQDAKGRNLPVHPYEALEAQLPSMLVDELRGLLLYIGHLAELPSVTLGAFVNQNQMKV
;
A
#
# COMPACT_ATOMS: atom_id res chain seq x y z
N MET A 1 38.68 -48.53 19.75
CA MET A 1 38.07 -48.99 18.48
C MET A 1 36.58 -48.73 18.63
N ASP A 2 36.23 -47.45 18.54
CA ASP A 2 35.71 -46.76 17.33
C ASP A 2 34.19 -46.95 17.31
N GLY A 3 33.33 -45.96 17.25
CA GLY A 3 33.41 -44.51 17.11
C GLY A 3 31.94 -44.07 16.97
N GLY A 4 31.50 -43.04 17.67
CA GLY A 4 31.13 -41.82 16.97
C GLY A 4 29.64 -41.52 17.14
N SER A 5 29.38 -40.44 17.87
CA SER A 5 28.07 -39.89 18.24
C SER A 5 27.20 -39.59 17.01
N ALA A 6 25.98 -40.13 16.97
CA ALA A 6 24.94 -39.67 16.03
C ALA A 6 24.34 -38.36 16.59
N VAL A 7 25.04 -37.26 16.30
CA VAL A 7 24.62 -35.90 16.58
C VAL A 7 23.32 -35.60 15.83
N GLN A 8 22.42 -34.94 16.56
CA GLN A 8 21.13 -34.38 16.15
C GLN A 8 21.12 -33.79 14.74
N THR A 9 20.29 -34.35 13.87
CA THR A 9 19.89 -33.72 12.61
C THR A 9 18.49 -33.12 12.76
N THR A 10 18.34 -32.18 13.68
CA THR A 10 17.13 -31.34 13.82
C THR A 10 17.40 -29.86 13.46
N PHE A 11 18.58 -29.53 12.93
CA PHE A 11 19.04 -28.14 12.88
C PHE A 11 18.81 -27.37 11.58
N LEU A 12 17.98 -27.83 10.63
CA LEU A 12 17.84 -27.10 9.35
C LEU A 12 16.40 -26.80 8.90
N THR A 13 15.37 -27.29 9.60
CA THR A 13 13.97 -26.94 9.29
C THR A 13 13.44 -25.78 10.12
N ASP A 14 13.92 -25.62 11.36
CA ASP A 14 13.42 -24.56 12.25
C ASP A 14 13.88 -23.15 11.82
N SER A 15 14.98 -23.02 11.07
CA SER A 15 15.49 -21.71 10.63
C SER A 15 14.70 -21.12 9.45
N LEU A 16 14.02 -21.94 8.64
CA LEU A 16 13.24 -21.44 7.50
C LEU A 16 11.78 -21.12 7.88
N GLU A 17 11.22 -21.81 8.88
CA GLU A 17 9.88 -21.51 9.38
C GLU A 17 9.84 -20.25 10.27
N LEU A 18 10.96 -19.92 10.94
CA LEU A 18 11.05 -18.74 11.79
C LEU A 18 11.17 -17.42 11.02
N GLU A 19 11.71 -17.43 9.79
CA GLU A 19 11.82 -16.24 8.92
C GLU A 19 10.57 -15.99 8.07
N LEU A 20 9.63 -16.93 8.01
CA LEU A 20 8.31 -16.74 7.40
C LEU A 20 7.27 -16.20 8.41
N GLY A 21 7.61 -16.17 9.70
CA GLY A 21 6.82 -15.57 10.78
C GLY A 21 7.01 -14.06 10.94
N THR A 22 7.85 -13.42 10.13
CA THR A 22 8.05 -11.97 10.19
C THR A 22 6.86 -11.24 9.59
N GLU A 23 6.33 -10.27 10.34
CA GLU A 23 5.14 -9.45 10.08
C GLU A 23 5.11 -8.69 8.72
N TRP A 24 6.15 -8.84 7.90
CA TRP A 24 6.48 -8.02 6.74
C TRP A 24 5.75 -8.48 5.46
N CYS A 25 5.18 -9.68 5.49
CA CYS A 25 4.40 -10.29 4.40
C CYS A 25 2.88 -10.09 4.53
N LYS A 26 2.39 -9.37 5.54
CA LYS A 26 0.96 -9.08 5.66
C LYS A 26 0.67 -7.80 4.89
N PRO A 27 -0.01 -7.84 3.72
CA PRO A 27 -0.59 -6.61 3.18
C PRO A 27 -1.46 -5.98 4.28
N PRO A 28 -1.68 -4.65 4.29
CA PRO A 28 -2.68 -4.04 5.15
C PRO A 28 -4.05 -4.61 4.77
N ARG A 29 -4.37 -5.78 5.34
CA ARG A 29 -5.66 -6.41 5.22
C ARG A 29 -6.58 -5.58 6.10
N PHE A 30 -7.81 -5.38 5.66
CA PHE A 30 -8.90 -5.18 6.61
C PHE A 30 -9.02 -6.48 7.41
N SER A 31 -8.16 -6.62 8.42
CA SER A 31 -8.18 -7.71 9.37
C SER A 31 -8.87 -7.20 10.62
N CYS A 32 -10.11 -7.63 10.81
CA CYS A 32 -10.72 -7.66 12.14
C CYS A 32 -10.22 -8.87 12.95
N ALA A 33 -9.35 -9.73 12.37
CA ALA A 33 -8.83 -10.91 13.02
C ALA A 33 -7.68 -10.54 13.97
N PHE A 34 -7.87 -10.95 15.22
CA PHE A 34 -6.96 -10.83 16.34
C PHE A 34 -5.83 -11.84 16.17
N ASP A 35 -4.59 -11.38 16.02
CA ASP A 35 -3.45 -12.30 15.97
C ASP A 35 -3.09 -12.69 17.42
N ASN A 36 -3.36 -13.94 17.77
CA ASN A 36 -3.25 -14.41 19.14
C ASN A 36 -1.89 -15.06 19.37
N ARG A 37 -0.95 -14.29 19.90
CA ARG A 37 0.14 -14.75 20.78
C ARG A 37 0.62 -13.55 21.59
N GLU A 38 0.08 -13.41 22.80
CA GLU A 38 0.65 -12.63 23.93
C GLU A 38 0.37 -11.12 24.09
N GLY A 39 -0.53 -10.47 23.33
CA GLY A 39 -0.90 -9.09 23.66
C GLY A 39 -2.03 -8.48 22.84
N THR A 40 -2.97 -7.82 23.51
CA THR A 40 -4.28 -7.33 23.04
C THR A 40 -4.24 -6.10 22.13
N LEU A 41 -3.37 -6.04 21.13
CA LEU A 41 -3.26 -4.85 20.30
C LEU A 41 -3.28 -5.22 18.82
N PHE A 42 -4.24 -4.65 18.11
CA PHE A 42 -4.21 -4.52 16.66
C PHE A 42 -2.82 -4.05 16.21
N SER A 43 -2.35 -4.45 15.02
CA SER A 43 -1.21 -3.78 14.38
C SER A 43 -1.44 -2.27 14.46
N GLY A 44 -0.45 -1.54 15.01
CA GLY A 44 -0.58 -0.11 15.32
C GLY A 44 -0.98 0.74 14.10
N GLU A 45 -0.68 0.24 12.91
CA GLU A 45 -0.98 0.87 11.62
C GLU A 45 -2.39 0.54 11.09
N SER A 46 -3.12 -0.37 11.70
CA SER A 46 -4.48 -0.73 11.26
C SER A 46 -5.46 0.42 11.46
N TYR A 47 -6.51 0.47 10.64
CA TYR A 47 -7.57 1.50 10.72
C TYR A 47 -8.29 1.55 12.08
N LEU A 48 -8.36 0.41 12.77
CA LEU A 48 -8.97 0.29 14.10
C LEU A 48 -7.99 0.73 15.20
N ALA A 49 -6.72 0.31 15.14
CA ALA A 49 -5.70 0.70 16.13
C ALA A 49 -5.38 2.21 16.08
N SER A 50 -5.17 2.72 14.88
CA SER A 50 -4.81 4.13 14.63
C SER A 50 -5.93 5.10 15.01
N GLY A 51 -7.15 4.60 15.21
CA GLY A 51 -8.35 5.43 15.40
C GLY A 51 -8.81 6.16 14.14
N ALA A 52 -8.21 5.88 12.97
CA ALA A 52 -8.58 6.52 11.71
C ALA A 52 -10.06 6.29 11.36
N LEU A 53 -10.57 5.07 11.56
CA LEU A 53 -11.99 4.77 11.32
C LEU A 53 -12.90 5.53 12.28
N LYS A 54 -12.55 5.58 13.57
CA LYS A 54 -13.31 6.34 14.58
C LYS A 54 -13.38 7.82 14.20
N ARG A 55 -12.27 8.40 13.76
CA ARG A 55 -12.22 9.80 13.30
C ARG A 55 -13.13 10.01 12.08
N LEU A 56 -13.05 9.14 11.08
CA LEU A 56 -13.92 9.21 9.89
C LEU A 56 -15.42 9.18 10.26
N ILE A 57 -15.84 8.26 11.12
CA ILE A 57 -17.24 8.15 11.59
C ILE A 57 -17.68 9.42 12.32
N LEU A 58 -16.77 10.04 13.07
CA LEU A 58 -17.02 11.31 13.77
C LEU A 58 -16.85 12.54 12.87
N ASN A 59 -16.68 12.34 11.56
CA ASN A 59 -16.37 13.39 10.59
C ASN A 59 -15.15 14.24 11.04
N LEU A 60 -14.11 13.61 11.57
CA LEU A 60 -12.83 14.24 11.93
C LEU A 60 -11.74 13.86 10.92
N ASP A 61 -10.68 14.65 10.85
CA ASP A 61 -9.56 14.37 9.95
C ASP A 61 -9.04 12.96 10.22
N PRO A 62 -9.06 12.06 9.22
CA PRO A 62 -8.63 10.67 9.41
C PRO A 62 -7.15 10.54 9.82
N LEU A 63 -6.30 11.48 9.41
CA LEU A 63 -4.86 11.47 9.62
C LEU A 63 -4.37 12.91 9.89
N PRO A 64 -4.68 13.48 11.06
CA PRO A 64 -4.48 14.90 11.34
C PRO A 64 -3.01 15.32 11.25
N THR A 65 -2.09 14.45 11.67
CA THR A 65 -0.64 14.70 11.70
C THR A 65 0.06 14.44 10.37
N ASN A 66 -0.66 13.95 9.35
CA ASN A 66 -0.08 13.64 8.05
C ASN A 66 -0.32 14.80 7.09
N PHE A 67 0.65 15.03 6.20
CA PHE A 67 0.57 16.05 5.16
C PHE A 67 0.29 17.45 5.73
N GLU A 68 0.93 17.80 6.86
CA GLU A 68 0.88 19.16 7.43
C GLU A 68 1.88 20.11 6.76
N GLU A 69 2.92 19.57 6.12
CA GLU A 69 3.94 20.33 5.41
C GLU A 69 3.41 20.92 4.10
N ASP A 70 3.96 22.07 3.68
CA ASP A 70 3.60 22.76 2.43
C ASP A 70 3.86 21.89 1.19
N THR A 71 4.80 20.94 1.31
CA THR A 71 5.14 20.01 0.24
C THR A 71 5.10 18.57 0.69
N VAL A 72 4.75 17.68 -0.23
CA VAL A 72 4.72 16.23 -0.03
C VAL A 72 5.51 15.54 -1.15
N GLU A 73 6.33 14.55 -0.81
CA GLU A 73 6.96 13.70 -1.80
C GLU A 73 6.01 12.57 -2.21
N LEU A 74 5.63 12.53 -3.49
CA LEU A 74 4.82 11.46 -4.07
C LEU A 74 5.54 10.93 -5.31
N PHE A 75 5.77 9.62 -5.35
CA PHE A 75 6.45 8.92 -6.45
C PHE A 75 7.85 9.46 -6.77
N GLY A 76 8.59 9.94 -5.76
CA GLY A 76 9.94 10.51 -5.92
C GLY A 76 9.96 11.95 -6.43
N ILE A 77 8.81 12.63 -6.44
CA ILE A 77 8.66 14.01 -6.91
C ILE A 77 8.05 14.84 -5.77
N GLN A 78 8.52 16.08 -5.58
CA GLN A 78 8.00 17.00 -4.57
C GLN A 78 6.80 17.78 -5.14
N TRP A 79 5.68 17.75 -4.42
CA TRP A 79 4.42 18.37 -4.81
C TRP A 79 3.94 19.38 -3.76
N VAL A 80 3.20 20.41 -4.17
CA VAL A 80 2.54 21.33 -3.21
C VAL A 80 1.34 20.62 -2.59
N THR A 81 1.39 20.36 -1.28
CA THR A 81 0.44 19.48 -0.59
C THR A 81 -1.02 19.89 -0.81
N GLU A 82 -1.31 21.18 -0.70
CA GLU A 82 -2.68 21.72 -0.78
C GLU A 82 -3.27 21.65 -2.20
N THR A 83 -2.46 21.76 -3.25
CA THR A 83 -2.97 21.97 -4.61
C THR A 83 -2.65 20.83 -5.57
N ALA A 84 -1.72 19.94 -5.24
CA ALA A 84 -1.20 18.95 -6.20
C ALA A 84 -2.29 18.07 -6.82
N LEU A 85 -3.26 17.60 -6.02
CA LEU A 85 -4.36 16.81 -6.55
C LEU A 85 -5.26 17.65 -7.48
N ALA A 86 -5.49 18.92 -7.16
CA ALA A 86 -6.30 19.80 -8.01
C ALA A 86 -5.60 20.13 -9.33
N THR A 87 -4.31 20.45 -9.29
CA THR A 87 -3.55 20.89 -10.48
C THR A 87 -3.12 19.74 -11.37
N SER A 88 -2.77 18.60 -10.77
CA SER A 88 -2.05 17.51 -11.45
C SER A 88 -2.70 16.14 -11.21
N CYS A 89 -4.03 16.10 -11.02
CA CYS A 89 -4.79 14.87 -10.77
C CYS A 89 -4.39 13.74 -11.73
N ARG A 90 -4.52 13.98 -13.04
CA ARG A 90 -4.23 12.97 -14.05
C ARG A 90 -2.79 12.48 -13.95
N GLU A 91 -1.82 13.38 -13.84
CA GLU A 91 -0.40 13.04 -13.78
C GLU A 91 -0.09 12.15 -12.56
N LEU A 92 -0.60 12.50 -11.40
CA LEU A 92 -0.46 11.71 -10.18
C LEU A 92 -1.05 10.29 -10.34
N PHE A 93 -2.21 10.17 -10.98
CA PHE A 93 -2.81 8.86 -11.27
C PHE A 93 -2.05 8.06 -12.34
N HIS A 94 -1.41 8.72 -13.30
CA HIS A 94 -0.50 8.04 -14.24
C HIS A 94 0.73 7.49 -13.51
N LEU A 95 1.35 8.25 -12.62
CA LEU A 95 2.47 7.79 -11.79
C LEU A 95 2.06 6.61 -10.90
N PHE A 96 0.87 6.67 -10.30
CA PHE A 96 0.34 5.55 -9.52
C PHE A 96 0.18 4.28 -10.38
N ARG A 97 -0.41 4.40 -11.58
CA ARG A 97 -0.56 3.25 -12.50
C ARG A 97 0.80 2.71 -12.94
N GLN A 98 1.76 3.59 -13.18
CA GLN A 98 3.13 3.18 -13.49
C GLN A 98 3.74 2.35 -12.36
N GLN A 99 3.51 2.73 -11.09
CA GLN A 99 3.97 1.95 -9.95
C GLN A 99 3.28 0.58 -9.86
N LEU A 100 1.98 0.49 -10.15
CA LEU A 100 1.32 -0.82 -10.20
C LEU A 100 1.83 -1.69 -11.35
N PHE A 101 2.08 -1.12 -12.53
CA PHE A 101 2.70 -1.84 -13.64
C PHE A 101 4.11 -2.32 -13.28
N ASN A 102 4.89 -1.49 -12.59
CA ASN A 102 6.18 -1.91 -12.06
C ASN A 102 6.02 -3.12 -11.13
N LEU A 103 5.04 -3.09 -10.22
CA LEU A 103 4.76 -4.22 -9.33
C LEU A 103 4.38 -5.50 -10.10
N GLU A 104 3.52 -5.38 -11.11
CA GLU A 104 3.13 -6.47 -12.01
C GLU A 104 4.34 -7.06 -12.73
N SER A 105 5.25 -6.20 -13.22
CA SER A 105 6.47 -6.64 -13.90
C SER A 105 7.41 -7.44 -12.99
N LEU A 106 7.41 -7.18 -11.67
CA LEU A 106 8.22 -7.94 -10.72
C LEU A 106 7.74 -9.39 -10.57
N VAL A 107 6.45 -9.67 -10.80
CA VAL A 107 5.88 -11.03 -10.75
C VAL A 107 6.33 -11.87 -11.94
N GLN A 108 6.61 -11.24 -13.09
CA GLN A 108 6.99 -11.93 -14.34
C GLN A 108 8.47 -12.31 -14.41
N VAL A 109 9.29 -11.92 -13.43
CA VAL A 109 10.72 -12.24 -13.41
C VAL A 109 10.92 -13.66 -12.88
N ASN A 110 11.41 -14.59 -13.73
CA ASN A 110 11.95 -15.87 -13.25
C ASN A 110 13.14 -15.59 -12.32
N CYS A 111 12.99 -15.88 -11.03
CA CYS A 111 13.95 -15.47 -10.01
C CYS A 111 14.89 -16.58 -9.58
N ASP A 112 16.20 -16.28 -9.61
CA ASP A 112 17.20 -17.00 -8.84
C ASP A 112 17.03 -16.67 -7.34
N PHE A 113 17.17 -17.67 -6.46
CA PHE A 113 16.99 -17.50 -5.00
C PHE A 113 17.79 -16.34 -4.40
N GLY A 114 18.97 -16.01 -4.95
CA GLY A 114 19.82 -14.92 -4.47
C GLY A 114 19.27 -13.50 -4.69
N LYS A 115 18.23 -13.32 -5.53
CA LYS A 115 17.63 -12.00 -5.82
C LYS A 115 16.28 -11.77 -5.15
N ILE A 116 15.73 -12.78 -4.49
CA ILE A 116 14.38 -12.76 -3.89
C ILE A 116 14.26 -11.63 -2.85
N ALA A 117 15.24 -11.46 -1.96
CA ALA A 117 15.22 -10.39 -0.95
C ALA A 117 15.16 -8.98 -1.57
N THR A 118 15.92 -8.74 -2.63
CA THR A 118 15.92 -7.44 -3.34
C THR A 118 14.60 -7.17 -4.05
N LEU A 119 13.97 -8.23 -4.61
CA LEU A 119 12.68 -8.12 -5.27
C LEU A 119 11.57 -7.79 -4.27
N HIS A 120 11.57 -8.45 -3.10
CA HIS A 120 10.61 -8.18 -2.04
C HIS A 120 10.74 -6.76 -1.48
N SER A 121 11.97 -6.31 -1.22
CA SER A 121 12.20 -4.93 -0.76
C SER A 121 11.70 -3.89 -1.78
N LYS A 122 11.94 -4.14 -3.08
CA LYS A 122 11.43 -3.27 -4.14
C LYS A 122 9.90 -3.29 -4.24
N ALA A 123 9.30 -4.47 -4.15
CA ALA A 123 7.84 -4.62 -4.17
C ALA A 123 7.17 -3.93 -2.97
N ASP A 124 7.77 -4.03 -1.78
CA ASP A 124 7.31 -3.33 -0.60
C ASP A 124 7.43 -1.80 -0.75
N SER A 125 8.57 -1.30 -1.21
CA SER A 125 8.75 0.13 -1.47
C SER A 125 7.68 0.70 -2.42
N ILE A 126 7.39 -0.01 -3.53
CA ILE A 126 6.33 0.36 -4.47
C ILE A 126 4.97 0.38 -3.79
N ARG A 127 4.66 -0.67 -3.00
CA ARG A 127 3.41 -0.76 -2.24
C ARG A 127 3.25 0.42 -1.28
N GLN A 128 4.31 0.80 -0.56
CA GLN A 128 4.28 1.93 0.37
C GLN A 128 4.02 3.26 -0.34
N GLN A 129 4.61 3.48 -1.52
CA GLN A 129 4.32 4.67 -2.33
C GLN A 129 2.84 4.73 -2.74
N CYS A 130 2.27 3.61 -3.18
CA CYS A 130 0.85 3.52 -3.52
C CYS A 130 -0.05 3.80 -2.31
N VAL A 131 0.24 3.20 -1.15
CA VAL A 131 -0.52 3.43 0.10
C VAL A 131 -0.44 4.89 0.53
N THR A 132 0.75 5.49 0.47
CA THR A 132 0.97 6.91 0.82
C THR A 132 0.15 7.82 -0.08
N PHE A 133 0.09 7.56 -1.39
CA PHE A 133 -0.74 8.33 -2.31
C PHE A 133 -2.24 8.20 -2.02
N LEU A 134 -2.72 7.01 -1.67
CA LEU A 134 -4.13 6.82 -1.27
C LEU A 134 -4.46 7.54 0.04
N HIS A 135 -3.52 7.56 0.99
CA HIS A 135 -3.65 8.37 2.21
C HIS A 135 -3.71 9.86 1.89
N TYR A 136 -2.87 10.34 0.97
CA TYR A 136 -2.88 11.72 0.50
C TYR A 136 -4.26 12.07 -0.08
N ILE A 137 -4.81 11.26 -1.00
CA ILE A 137 -6.16 11.49 -1.56
C ILE A 137 -7.22 11.54 -0.45
N LYS A 138 -7.19 10.59 0.49
CA LYS A 138 -8.15 10.51 1.60
C LYS A 138 -8.14 11.79 2.44
N VAL A 139 -6.96 12.28 2.79
CA VAL A 139 -6.77 13.51 3.59
C VAL A 139 -7.18 14.74 2.76
N PHE A 140 -6.76 14.80 1.50
CA PHE A 140 -7.12 15.86 0.57
C PHE A 140 -8.64 16.01 0.44
N ILE A 141 -9.36 14.91 0.16
CA ILE A 141 -10.83 14.91 0.06
C ILE A 141 -11.44 15.46 1.35
N PHE A 142 -11.00 14.97 2.51
CA PHE A 142 -11.55 15.42 3.79
C PHE A 142 -11.36 16.92 4.01
N ARG A 143 -10.14 17.43 3.78
CA ARG A 143 -9.79 18.84 4.01
C ARG A 143 -10.44 19.75 2.98
N CYS A 144 -10.39 19.41 1.69
CA CYS A 144 -10.99 20.22 0.64
C CYS A 144 -12.53 20.28 0.74
N LEU A 145 -13.20 19.14 0.94
CA LEU A 145 -14.67 19.15 1.03
C LEU A 145 -15.19 19.83 2.29
N LYS A 146 -14.51 19.70 3.44
CA LYS A 146 -14.90 20.42 4.67
C LYS A 146 -14.64 21.91 4.63
N VAL A 147 -13.54 22.35 4.01
CA VAL A 147 -13.21 23.79 3.90
C VAL A 147 -14.23 24.51 3.01
N GLN A 148 -14.74 23.83 1.97
CA GLN A 148 -15.79 24.35 1.07
C GLN A 148 -17.16 24.46 1.79
N ASP A 149 -17.52 23.51 2.66
CA ASP A 149 -18.76 23.59 3.47
C ASP A 149 -18.73 24.74 4.50
N ALA A 150 -17.55 25.07 5.04
CA ALA A 150 -17.38 26.10 6.07
C ALA A 150 -17.22 27.53 5.51
N LYS A 151 -16.57 27.69 4.34
CA LYS A 151 -16.50 28.95 3.61
C LYS A 151 -17.77 29.09 2.77
N GLY A 152 -18.85 29.58 3.40
CA GLY A 152 -20.09 29.90 2.71
C GLY A 152 -19.82 30.66 1.40
N ARG A 153 -20.53 30.24 0.34
CA ARG A 153 -20.61 30.59 -1.11
C ARG A 153 -20.33 32.03 -1.60
N ASN A 154 -19.69 32.89 -0.83
CA ASN A 154 -19.62 34.35 -1.02
C ASN A 154 -18.18 34.91 -1.01
N LEU A 155 -17.16 34.14 -1.37
CA LEU A 155 -15.78 34.63 -1.49
C LEU A 155 -15.40 34.80 -2.98
N PRO A 156 -14.55 35.78 -3.37
CA PRO A 156 -14.28 36.09 -4.76
C PRO A 156 -13.73 34.90 -5.54
N VAL A 157 -14.19 34.79 -6.79
CA VAL A 157 -13.86 33.73 -7.76
C VAL A 157 -12.35 33.57 -7.90
N HIS A 158 -11.82 32.49 -7.35
CA HIS A 158 -10.39 32.16 -7.41
C HIS A 158 -10.07 31.56 -8.80
N PRO A 159 -8.93 31.89 -9.45
CA PRO A 159 -8.61 31.40 -10.80
C PRO A 159 -8.53 29.87 -10.95
N TYR A 160 -8.52 29.12 -9.85
CA TYR A 160 -8.53 27.65 -9.83
C TYR A 160 -9.91 27.05 -9.55
N GLU A 161 -10.95 27.85 -9.36
CA GLU A 161 -12.31 27.38 -8.99
C GLU A 161 -12.92 26.45 -10.05
N ALA A 162 -12.68 26.72 -11.34
CA ALA A 162 -13.13 25.84 -12.41
C ALA A 162 -12.44 24.47 -12.39
N LEU A 163 -11.18 24.41 -11.95
CA LEU A 163 -10.41 23.19 -11.82
C LEU A 163 -10.84 22.40 -10.57
N GLU A 164 -11.07 23.10 -9.46
CA GLU A 164 -11.64 22.55 -8.23
C GLU A 164 -13.06 22.00 -8.45
N ALA A 165 -13.89 22.67 -9.26
CA ALA A 165 -15.25 22.22 -9.56
C ALA A 165 -15.30 20.92 -10.37
N GLN A 166 -14.30 20.67 -11.22
CA GLN A 166 -14.18 19.44 -12.01
C GLN A 166 -13.43 18.33 -11.26
N LEU A 167 -12.72 18.66 -10.18
CA LEU A 167 -11.91 17.72 -9.45
C LEU A 167 -12.71 16.51 -8.91
N PRO A 168 -13.93 16.66 -8.35
CA PRO A 168 -14.69 15.51 -7.86
C PRO A 168 -15.01 14.49 -8.96
N SER A 169 -15.45 14.94 -10.14
CA SER A 169 -15.76 14.01 -11.25
C SER A 169 -14.49 13.36 -11.79
N MET A 170 -13.43 14.13 -12.01
CA MET A 170 -12.14 13.58 -12.44
C MET A 170 -11.60 12.54 -11.45
N LEU A 171 -11.69 12.82 -10.14
CA LEU A 171 -11.20 11.92 -9.10
C LEU A 171 -11.99 10.61 -9.06
N VAL A 172 -13.32 10.67 -9.24
CA VAL A 172 -14.17 9.47 -9.33
C VAL A 172 -13.79 8.63 -10.54
N ASP A 173 -13.59 9.26 -11.71
CA ASP A 173 -13.21 8.55 -12.93
C ASP A 173 -11.84 7.87 -12.79
N GLU A 174 -10.85 8.60 -12.25
CA GLU A 174 -9.50 8.08 -12.06
C GLU A 174 -9.46 6.95 -11.02
N LEU A 175 -10.16 7.09 -9.87
CA LEU A 175 -10.31 6.05 -8.85
C LEU A 175 -11.04 4.81 -9.39
N ARG A 176 -12.07 5.00 -10.20
CA ARG A 176 -12.77 3.89 -10.85
C ARG A 176 -11.85 3.16 -11.82
N GLY A 177 -11.06 3.90 -12.60
CA GLY A 177 -10.02 3.32 -13.47
C GLY A 177 -9.01 2.49 -12.68
N LEU A 178 -8.56 2.97 -11.51
CA LEU A 178 -7.68 2.20 -10.63
C LEU A 178 -8.36 0.92 -10.11
N LEU A 179 -9.61 1.01 -9.66
CA LEU A 179 -10.35 -0.15 -9.15
C LEU A 179 -10.46 -1.25 -10.21
N LEU A 180 -10.76 -0.88 -11.46
CA LEU A 180 -10.83 -1.82 -12.58
C LEU A 180 -9.47 -2.46 -12.87
N TYR A 181 -8.39 -1.67 -12.87
CA TYR A 181 -7.04 -2.20 -13.09
C TYR A 181 -6.60 -3.15 -11.97
N ILE A 182 -6.85 -2.79 -10.71
CA ILE A 182 -6.58 -3.68 -9.57
C ILE A 182 -7.43 -4.96 -9.64
N GLY A 183 -8.69 -4.85 -10.09
CA GLY A 183 -9.55 -6.01 -10.33
C GLY A 183 -8.94 -6.98 -11.33
N HIS A 184 -8.44 -6.48 -12.47
CA HIS A 184 -7.70 -7.29 -13.43
C HIS A 184 -6.44 -7.94 -12.84
N LEU A 185 -5.67 -7.21 -12.02
CA LEU A 185 -4.51 -7.79 -11.33
C LEU A 185 -4.91 -8.92 -10.37
N ALA A 186 -6.08 -8.85 -9.74
CA ALA A 186 -6.57 -9.90 -8.84
C ALA A 186 -7.03 -11.16 -9.60
N GLU A 187 -7.36 -11.04 -10.88
CA GLU A 187 -7.69 -12.16 -11.78
C GLU A 187 -6.44 -12.87 -12.32
N LEU A 188 -5.26 -12.25 -12.22
CA LEU A 188 -4.00 -12.89 -12.60
C LEU A 188 -3.81 -14.17 -11.78
N PRO A 189 -3.40 -15.28 -12.43
CA PRO A 189 -3.25 -16.54 -11.72
C PRO A 189 -2.22 -16.36 -10.61
N SER A 190 -2.58 -16.77 -9.39
CA SER A 190 -1.71 -16.77 -8.22
C SER A 190 -0.64 -17.88 -8.33
N VAL A 191 0.16 -17.82 -9.39
CA VAL A 191 1.21 -18.81 -9.66
C VAL A 191 2.42 -18.44 -8.82
N THR A 192 2.40 -18.70 -7.52
CA THR A 192 3.61 -18.49 -6.70
C THR A 192 3.63 -19.32 -5.42
N LEU A 193 3.23 -20.60 -5.49
CA LEU A 193 3.78 -21.57 -4.53
C LEU A 193 3.87 -23.00 -5.10
N GLY A 194 2.97 -23.39 -6.02
CA GLY A 194 2.96 -24.75 -6.60
C GLY A 194 4.11 -25.06 -7.57
N ALA A 195 4.73 -24.05 -8.19
CA ALA A 195 5.79 -24.26 -9.18
C ALA A 195 7.17 -24.57 -8.55
N PHE A 196 7.40 -24.16 -7.30
CA PHE A 196 8.66 -24.43 -6.59
C PHE A 196 8.66 -25.79 -5.85
N VAL A 197 7.47 -26.36 -5.58
CA VAL A 197 7.36 -27.70 -4.98
C VAL A 197 7.65 -28.81 -6.01
N ASN A 198 7.30 -28.60 -7.28
CA ASN A 198 7.43 -29.64 -8.31
C ASN A 198 8.84 -29.81 -8.89
N GLN A 199 9.77 -28.85 -8.70
CA GLN A 199 11.14 -29.02 -9.18
C GLN A 199 12.00 -29.88 -8.25
N ASN A 200 11.62 -30.02 -6.98
CA ASN A 200 12.37 -30.83 -6.01
C ASN A 200 11.97 -32.31 -5.97
N GLN A 201 10.92 -32.72 -6.68
CA GLN A 201 10.45 -34.12 -6.71
C GLN A 201 10.93 -34.94 -7.91
N MET A 202 11.66 -34.36 -8.86
CA MET A 202 12.26 -35.12 -9.97
C MET A 202 13.75 -35.40 -9.74
N LYS A 203 14.04 -36.17 -8.69
CA LYS A 203 15.32 -36.89 -8.58
C LYS A 203 15.17 -38.10 -7.65
N VAL A 204 14.66 -39.20 -8.21
CA VAL A 204 14.89 -40.57 -7.73
C VAL A 204 15.17 -41.44 -8.93
#